data_AF-A0A1C4SXA9-F1
#
_entry.id   AF-A0A1C4SXA9-F1
#
_cell.length_a   1.000
_cell.length_b   1.000
_cell.length_c   1.000
_cell.angle_alpha   90.00
_cell.angle_beta   90.00
_cell.angle_gamma   90.00
#
_symmetry.space_group_name_H-M   'P 1'
#
loop_
_entity.id
_entity.type
_entity.pdbx_description
1 polymer ?
#
loop_
_entity_poly.entity_id
_entity_poly.type
_entity_poly.pdbx_seq_one_letter_code
_entity_poly.pdbx_strand_id
1 'polypeptide(L)'
;METAGVVVLVLFLVFMTLAVVATVSAVRAVKRGVRRGTAQARRVMEDSRLKARRYTVPGPAGELARLRLALRASIDSTYHALATDRGEDASLTEAAALLDRLNDHAGALDHELKLLEQEPDRARIAARLPDLGERAGRITHAADALRWAAQDRARRFADDDLAALTRDVDLEAGALRHWAPVDPAAEPGTQRLGRPGRPGDGGGRTMKWGPAGE
;
A
#
# COMPACT_ATOMS: atom_id res chain seq x y z
N MET A 1 -30.79 29.28 -33.57
CA MET A 1 -31.49 29.03 -32.28
C MET A 1 -31.35 27.58 -31.85
N GLU A 2 -31.14 26.61 -32.76
CA GLU A 2 -30.97 25.20 -32.38
C GLU A 2 -29.67 24.89 -31.63
N THR A 3 -28.53 25.49 -32.02
CA THR A 3 -27.22 25.21 -31.40
C THR A 3 -27.15 25.64 -29.94
N ALA A 4 -27.74 26.79 -29.59
CA ALA A 4 -27.84 27.24 -28.21
C ALA A 4 -28.67 26.26 -27.35
N GLY A 5 -29.76 25.71 -27.91
CA GLY A 5 -30.57 24.71 -27.23
C GLY A 5 -29.83 23.40 -26.96
N VAL A 6 -29.04 22.92 -27.94
CA VAL A 6 -28.23 21.70 -27.80
C VAL A 6 -27.13 21.87 -26.74
N VAL A 7 -26.44 23.01 -26.73
CA VAL A 7 -25.38 23.28 -25.74
C VAL A 7 -25.96 23.33 -24.31
N VAL A 8 -27.12 23.96 -24.13
CA VAL A 8 -27.82 24.00 -22.82
C VAL A 8 -28.26 22.60 -22.38
N LEU A 9 -28.76 21.77 -23.30
CA LEU A 9 -29.19 20.40 -23.01
C LEU A 9 -28.01 19.51 -22.59
N VAL A 10 -26.87 19.61 -23.28
CA VAL A 10 -25.65 18.84 -22.94
C VAL A 10 -25.12 19.26 -21.58
N LEU A 11 -25.03 20.57 -21.31
CA LEU A 11 -24.64 21.07 -19.99
C LEU A 11 -25.57 20.56 -18.89
N PHE A 12 -26.89 20.59 -19.12
CA PHE A 12 -27.86 20.08 -18.17
C PHE A 12 -27.65 18.58 -17.88
N LEU A 13 -27.41 17.76 -18.90
CA LEU A 13 -27.14 16.33 -18.74
C LEU A 13 -25.82 16.06 -18.00
N VAL A 14 -24.77 16.85 -18.28
CA VAL A 14 -23.50 16.77 -17.54
C VAL A 14 -23.70 17.15 -16.07
N PHE A 15 -24.46 18.21 -15.78
CA PHE A 15 -24.79 18.58 -14.40
C PHE A 15 -25.66 17.54 -13.70
N MET A 16 -26.62 16.93 -14.41
CA MET A 16 -27.48 15.87 -13.86
C MET A 16 -26.68 14.61 -13.53
N THR A 17 -25.76 14.20 -14.41
CA THR A 17 -24.89 13.05 -14.16
C THR A 17 -23.91 13.31 -13.02
N LEU A 18 -23.32 14.50 -12.95
CA LEU A 18 -22.49 14.92 -11.81
C LEU A 18 -23.30 14.99 -10.51
N ALA A 19 -24.53 15.48 -10.54
CA ALA A 19 -25.41 15.53 -9.36
C ALA A 19 -25.78 14.12 -8.88
N VAL A 20 -26.11 13.19 -9.78
CA VAL A 20 -26.40 11.79 -9.42
C VAL A 20 -25.16 11.10 -8.86
N VAL A 21 -23.99 11.29 -9.47
CA VAL A 21 -22.71 10.75 -8.97
C VAL A 21 -22.37 11.32 -7.60
N ALA A 22 -22.56 12.63 -7.38
CA ALA A 22 -22.38 13.27 -6.09
C ALA A 22 -23.38 12.78 -5.03
N THR A 23 -24.62 12.47 -5.41
CA THR A 23 -25.64 12.00 -4.47
C THR A 23 -25.42 10.53 -4.11
N VAL A 24 -25.01 9.68 -5.07
CA VAL A 24 -24.68 8.27 -4.80
C VAL A 24 -23.37 8.14 -4.02
N SER A 25 -22.39 9.00 -4.28
CA SER A 25 -21.15 9.05 -3.49
C SER A 25 -21.40 9.59 -2.07
N ALA A 26 -22.27 10.59 -1.91
CA ALA A 26 -22.68 11.08 -0.60
C ALA A 26 -23.50 10.04 0.18
N VAL A 27 -24.42 9.30 -0.44
CA VAL A 27 -25.19 8.25 0.24
C VAL A 27 -24.33 7.01 0.54
N ARG A 28 -23.35 6.67 -0.31
CA ARG A 28 -22.34 5.64 0.01
C ARG A 28 -21.37 6.10 1.10
N ALA A 29 -21.05 7.39 1.18
CA ALA A 29 -20.25 7.96 2.27
C ALA A 29 -21.06 8.16 3.56
N VAL A 30 -22.38 8.28 3.52
CA VAL A 30 -23.23 8.35 4.72
C VAL A 30 -23.62 6.96 5.23
N LYS A 31 -23.66 5.92 4.37
CA LYS A 31 -23.84 4.51 4.81
C LYS A 31 -22.52 3.78 5.12
N ARG A 32 -21.36 4.23 4.62
CA ARG A 32 -20.05 3.58 4.86
C ARG A 32 -18.91 4.51 5.24
N GLY A 33 -19.13 5.81 5.30
CA GLY A 33 -18.26 6.71 6.03
C GLY A 33 -18.84 6.83 7.43
N VAL A 34 -17.96 6.74 8.43
CA VAL A 34 -18.16 7.47 9.66
C VAL A 34 -19.11 6.81 10.68
N ARG A 35 -18.65 5.77 11.36
CA ARG A 35 -18.04 6.04 12.67
C ARG A 35 -16.61 6.55 12.49
N ARG A 36 -16.54 7.89 12.45
CA ARG A 36 -15.40 8.79 12.21
C ARG A 36 -14.13 8.31 12.92
N GLY A 37 -13.00 8.47 12.22
CA GLY A 37 -11.66 8.53 12.77
C GLY A 37 -11.41 9.76 13.65
N THR A 38 -12.18 9.96 14.72
CA THR A 38 -11.94 11.06 15.68
C THR A 38 -11.95 10.61 17.13
N ALA A 39 -11.50 9.39 17.41
CA ALA A 39 -10.80 9.17 18.66
C ALA A 39 -9.27 9.25 18.51
N GLN A 40 -8.77 9.58 17.30
CA GLN A 40 -7.35 9.79 17.03
C GLN A 40 -6.77 11.01 17.77
N ALA A 41 -7.59 11.97 18.22
CA ALA A 41 -7.10 13.19 18.87
C ALA A 41 -7.14 13.19 20.41
N ARG A 42 -7.81 12.24 21.07
CA ARG A 42 -7.82 12.12 22.55
C ARG A 42 -7.06 10.90 23.08
N ARG A 43 -6.80 9.88 22.26
CA ARG A 43 -6.11 8.64 22.67
C ARG A 43 -4.59 8.69 22.65
N VAL A 44 -3.96 9.74 22.11
CA VAL A 44 -2.49 9.87 22.20
C VAL A 44 -2.04 10.18 23.64
N MET A 45 -2.93 10.71 24.49
CA MET A 45 -2.62 10.99 25.90
C MET A 45 -3.20 9.98 26.91
N GLU A 46 -4.18 9.16 26.54
CA GLU A 46 -4.61 8.01 27.37
C GLU A 46 -3.75 6.75 27.14
N ASP A 47 -3.19 6.58 25.95
CA ASP A 47 -2.34 5.42 25.63
C ASP A 47 -1.03 5.40 26.43
N SER A 48 -0.53 6.55 26.89
CA SER A 48 0.63 6.59 27.79
C SER A 48 0.27 6.14 29.22
N ARG A 49 -0.98 6.33 29.65
CA ARG A 49 -1.47 5.85 30.97
C ARG A 49 -1.87 4.37 30.93
N LEU A 50 -2.38 3.89 29.79
CA LEU A 50 -2.67 2.47 29.56
C LEU A 50 -1.41 1.63 29.23
N LYS A 51 -0.40 2.16 28.53
CA LYS A 51 0.91 1.51 28.37
C LYS A 51 1.65 1.36 29.69
N ALA A 52 1.55 2.35 30.59
CA ALA A 52 2.12 2.24 31.93
C ALA A 52 1.41 1.15 32.79
N ARG A 53 0.11 0.89 32.56
CA ARG A 53 -0.61 -0.17 33.27
C ARG A 53 -0.37 -1.58 32.70
N ARG A 54 -0.06 -1.68 31.40
CA ARG A 54 0.18 -2.94 30.68
C ARG A 54 1.48 -3.65 31.11
N TYR A 55 2.41 -2.93 31.73
CA TYR A 55 3.63 -3.48 32.33
C TYR A 55 3.59 -3.57 33.86
N THR A 56 2.50 -3.15 34.52
CA THR A 56 2.42 -3.08 36.00
C THR A 56 1.40 -4.02 36.63
N VAL A 57 0.64 -4.79 35.84
CA VAL A 57 -0.25 -5.85 36.35
C VAL A 57 0.18 -7.21 35.78
N PRO A 58 1.17 -7.89 36.39
CA PRO A 58 1.46 -9.27 36.07
C PRO A 58 0.23 -10.17 36.34
N GLY A 59 -0.02 -11.14 35.47
CA GLY A 59 -1.06 -12.16 35.64
C GLY A 59 -2.12 -12.22 34.54
N PRO A 60 -3.15 -13.08 34.72
CA PRO A 60 -4.13 -13.43 33.68
C PRO A 60 -4.91 -12.23 33.10
N ALA A 61 -5.23 -11.23 33.92
CA ALA A 61 -5.92 -10.02 33.47
C ALA A 61 -5.07 -9.17 32.51
N GLY A 62 -3.76 -9.10 32.72
CA GLY A 62 -2.85 -8.39 31.83
C GLY A 62 -2.71 -9.07 30.47
N GLU A 63 -2.78 -10.40 30.45
CA GLU A 63 -2.74 -11.19 29.22
C GLU A 63 -4.01 -11.01 28.37
N LEU A 64 -5.19 -10.96 29.00
CA LEU A 64 -6.44 -10.59 28.32
C LEU A 64 -6.34 -9.21 27.68
N ALA A 65 -5.91 -8.19 28.43
CA ALA A 65 -5.74 -6.85 27.90
C ALA A 65 -4.71 -6.81 26.74
N ARG A 66 -3.70 -7.71 26.78
CA ARG A 66 -2.76 -7.85 25.67
C ARG A 66 -3.43 -8.39 24.41
N LEU A 67 -4.17 -9.50 24.52
CA LEU A 67 -4.91 -10.13 23.43
C LEU A 67 -5.90 -9.16 22.79
N ARG A 68 -6.67 -8.43 23.59
CA ARG A 68 -7.65 -7.44 23.11
C ARG A 68 -7.02 -6.36 22.25
N LEU A 69 -5.90 -5.78 22.72
CA LEU A 69 -5.22 -4.74 21.96
C LEU A 69 -4.56 -5.31 20.69
N ALA A 70 -3.97 -6.51 20.74
CA ALA A 70 -3.35 -7.14 19.58
C ALA A 70 -4.40 -7.44 18.49
N LEU A 71 -5.54 -8.01 18.88
CA LEU A 71 -6.68 -8.28 18.00
C LEU A 71 -7.15 -7.00 17.31
N ARG A 72 -7.38 -5.94 18.10
CA ARG A 72 -7.82 -4.65 17.57
C ARG A 72 -6.81 -4.02 16.63
N ALA A 73 -5.53 -4.00 17.00
CA ALA A 73 -4.48 -3.44 16.17
C ALA A 73 -4.30 -4.19 14.84
N SER A 74 -4.43 -5.52 14.85
CA SER A 74 -4.36 -6.33 13.64
C SER A 74 -5.51 -6.02 12.67
N ILE A 75 -6.74 -5.92 13.18
CA ILE A 75 -7.90 -5.57 12.35
C ILE A 75 -7.80 -4.13 11.82
N ASP A 76 -7.52 -3.16 12.69
CA ASP A 76 -7.42 -1.74 12.31
C ASP A 76 -6.32 -1.53 11.25
N SER A 77 -5.13 -2.13 11.42
CA SER A 77 -4.05 -2.03 10.44
C SER A 77 -4.37 -2.69 9.09
N THR A 78 -5.21 -3.74 9.09
CA THR A 78 -5.65 -4.40 7.86
C THR A 78 -6.68 -3.56 7.12
N TYR A 79 -7.62 -2.92 7.83
CA TYR A 79 -8.51 -1.92 7.23
C TYR A 79 -7.74 -0.76 6.62
N HIS A 80 -6.70 -0.27 7.31
CA HIS A 80 -5.84 0.79 6.77
C HIS A 80 -5.15 0.36 5.48
N ALA A 81 -4.56 -0.83 5.43
CA ALA A 81 -3.89 -1.34 4.23
C ALA A 81 -4.85 -1.48 3.04
N LEU A 82 -6.08 -1.94 3.26
CA LEU A 82 -7.09 -2.07 2.20
C LEU A 82 -7.72 -0.74 1.78
N ALA A 83 -7.70 0.29 2.64
CA ALA A 83 -8.29 1.59 2.33
C ALA A 83 -7.43 2.42 1.38
N THR A 84 -6.10 2.27 1.46
CA THR A 84 -5.15 3.01 0.60
C THR A 84 -5.27 2.68 -0.89
N ASP A 85 -5.71 1.47 -1.23
CA ASP A 85 -5.64 0.93 -2.61
C ASP A 85 -6.99 0.62 -3.25
N ARG A 86 -8.09 0.94 -2.57
CA ARG A 86 -9.43 0.46 -2.94
C ARG A 86 -10.00 1.07 -4.24
N GLY A 87 -9.34 2.09 -4.79
CA GLY A 87 -9.86 2.86 -5.93
C GLY A 87 -9.92 2.08 -7.24
N GLU A 88 -9.05 1.08 -7.42
CA GLU A 88 -8.71 0.60 -8.78
C GLU A 88 -8.87 -0.92 -8.98
N ASP A 89 -8.95 -1.73 -7.90
CA ASP A 89 -8.93 -3.20 -8.02
C ASP A 89 -10.20 -3.87 -7.44
N ALA A 90 -10.93 -4.60 -8.29
CA ALA A 90 -12.10 -5.38 -7.90
C ALA A 90 -11.78 -6.49 -6.88
N SER A 91 -10.58 -7.07 -6.93
CA SER A 91 -10.16 -8.11 -5.97
C SER A 91 -10.01 -7.58 -4.55
N LEU A 92 -9.63 -6.31 -4.38
CA LEU A 92 -9.56 -5.64 -3.07
C LEU A 92 -10.95 -5.38 -2.47
N THR A 93 -11.98 -5.29 -3.32
CA THR A 93 -13.36 -5.21 -2.85
C THR A 93 -13.80 -6.51 -2.19
N GLU A 94 -13.44 -7.66 -2.76
CA GLU A 94 -13.72 -8.97 -2.17
C GLU A 94 -12.91 -9.20 -0.89
N ALA A 95 -11.60 -8.86 -0.91
CA ALA A 95 -10.75 -8.94 0.28
C ALA A 95 -11.31 -8.13 1.46
N ALA A 96 -11.88 -6.95 1.18
CA ALA A 96 -12.53 -6.16 2.21
C ALA A 96 -13.86 -6.76 2.71
N ALA A 97 -14.64 -7.42 1.85
CA ALA A 97 -15.83 -8.14 2.28
C ALA A 97 -15.48 -9.37 3.17
N LEU A 98 -14.32 -9.98 2.95
CA LEU A 98 -13.75 -10.99 3.86
C LEU A 98 -13.32 -10.36 5.18
N LEU A 99 -12.65 -9.20 5.14
CA LEU A 99 -12.26 -8.49 6.36
C LEU A 99 -13.46 -8.06 7.20
N ASP A 100 -14.57 -7.63 6.59
CA ASP A 100 -15.79 -7.28 7.32
C ASP A 100 -16.34 -8.49 8.10
N ARG A 101 -16.42 -9.67 7.46
CA ARG A 101 -16.81 -10.92 8.13
C ARG A 101 -15.84 -11.30 9.25
N LEU A 102 -14.53 -11.11 9.03
CA LEU A 102 -13.51 -11.37 10.04
C LEU A 102 -13.63 -10.42 11.24
N ASN A 103 -13.95 -9.15 10.98
CA ASN A 103 -14.15 -8.13 12.01
C ASN A 103 -15.38 -8.43 12.88
N ASP A 104 -16.45 -9.01 12.32
CA ASP A 104 -17.59 -9.49 13.11
C ASP A 104 -17.16 -10.56 14.11
N HIS A 105 -16.33 -11.53 13.67
CA HIS A 105 -15.75 -12.54 14.56
C HIS A 105 -14.80 -11.94 15.60
N ALA A 106 -13.99 -10.95 15.21
CA ALA A 106 -13.11 -10.22 16.13
C ALA A 106 -13.91 -9.45 17.20
N GLY A 107 -15.03 -8.83 16.81
CA GLY A 107 -15.92 -8.11 17.71
C GLY A 107 -16.61 -9.04 18.71
N ALA A 108 -17.08 -10.21 18.26
CA ALA A 108 -17.62 -11.23 19.15
C ALA A 108 -16.59 -11.72 20.17
N LEU A 109 -15.34 -11.94 19.73
CA LEU A 109 -14.25 -12.34 20.61
C LEU A 109 -13.84 -11.23 21.60
N ASP A 110 -13.78 -9.95 21.17
CA ASP A 110 -13.49 -8.84 22.09
C ASP A 110 -14.58 -8.69 23.15
N HIS A 111 -15.84 -8.96 22.80
CA HIS A 111 -16.93 -8.98 23.77
C HIS A 111 -16.73 -10.08 24.81
N GLU A 112 -16.40 -11.31 24.39
CA GLU A 112 -16.09 -12.43 25.29
C GLU A 112 -14.90 -12.11 26.21
N LEU A 113 -13.82 -11.54 25.66
CA LEU A 113 -12.65 -11.11 26.41
C LEU A 113 -13.00 -10.02 27.45
N LYS A 114 -13.88 -9.08 27.08
CA LYS A 114 -14.33 -8.00 27.98
C LYS A 114 -15.20 -8.52 29.13
N LEU A 115 -16.05 -9.50 28.87
CA LEU A 115 -16.84 -10.16 29.93
C LEU A 115 -15.90 -10.90 30.90
N LEU A 116 -14.89 -11.60 30.37
CA LEU A 116 -13.93 -12.31 31.20
C LEU A 116 -13.01 -11.38 32.00
N GLU A 117 -12.75 -10.16 31.52
CA GLU A 117 -11.99 -9.14 32.27
C GLU A 117 -12.72 -8.69 33.55
N GLN A 118 -14.05 -8.75 33.56
CA GLN A 118 -14.89 -8.41 34.72
C GLN A 118 -14.98 -9.53 35.76
N GLU A 119 -14.47 -10.73 35.46
CA GLU A 119 -14.48 -11.89 36.36
C GLU A 119 -13.53 -11.65 37.56
N PRO A 120 -14.04 -11.70 38.80
CA PRO A 120 -13.20 -11.61 39.99
C PRO A 120 -12.30 -12.85 40.18
N ASP A 121 -12.72 -14.04 39.76
CA ASP A 121 -11.92 -15.26 39.88
C ASP A 121 -10.81 -15.36 38.83
N ARG A 122 -9.57 -15.14 39.28
CA ARG A 122 -8.38 -15.19 38.41
C ARG A 122 -8.04 -16.59 37.90
N ALA A 123 -8.42 -17.65 38.61
CA ALA A 123 -8.19 -19.02 38.16
C ALA A 123 -9.11 -19.35 36.97
N ARG A 124 -10.35 -18.85 37.01
CA ARG A 124 -11.31 -18.98 35.90
C ARG A 124 -10.83 -18.24 34.64
N ILE A 125 -10.23 -17.05 34.80
CA ILE A 125 -9.58 -16.34 33.69
C ILE A 125 -8.44 -17.17 33.11
N ALA A 126 -7.54 -17.67 33.96
CA ALA A 126 -6.38 -18.45 33.53
C ALA A 126 -6.78 -19.72 32.76
N ALA A 127 -7.85 -20.41 33.17
CA ALA A 127 -8.32 -21.62 32.50
C ALA A 127 -8.89 -21.37 31.09
N ARG A 128 -9.44 -20.17 30.82
CA ARG A 128 -10.06 -19.82 29.53
C ARG A 128 -9.09 -19.12 28.56
N LEU A 129 -7.99 -18.57 29.07
CA LEU A 129 -7.02 -17.82 28.28
C LEU A 129 -6.45 -18.58 27.07
N PRO A 130 -6.04 -19.86 27.18
CA PRO A 130 -5.46 -20.58 26.05
C PRO A 130 -6.39 -20.70 24.84
N ASP A 131 -7.67 -21.05 25.07
CA ASP A 131 -8.69 -21.16 24.01
C ASP A 131 -8.95 -19.81 23.33
N LEU A 132 -9.09 -18.74 24.13
CA LEU A 132 -9.29 -17.39 23.62
C LEU A 132 -8.06 -16.89 22.86
N GLY A 133 -6.86 -17.25 23.31
CA GLY A 133 -5.61 -16.96 22.66
C GLY A 133 -5.50 -17.63 21.29
N GLU A 134 -5.88 -18.91 21.18
CA GLU A 134 -5.87 -19.63 19.90
C GLU A 134 -6.87 -19.04 18.90
N ARG A 135 -8.09 -18.72 19.36
CA ARG A 135 -9.11 -18.07 18.54
C ARG A 135 -8.66 -16.68 18.08
N ALA A 136 -8.07 -15.89 18.98
CA ALA A 136 -7.49 -14.60 18.63
C ALA A 136 -6.36 -14.76 17.60
N GLY A 137 -5.47 -15.73 17.81
CA GLY A 137 -4.36 -16.04 16.91
C GLY A 137 -4.80 -16.37 15.49
N ARG A 138 -5.86 -17.18 15.34
CA ARG A 138 -6.45 -17.49 14.03
C ARG A 138 -6.99 -16.25 13.33
N ILE A 139 -7.70 -15.38 14.06
CA ILE A 139 -8.24 -14.13 13.52
C ILE A 139 -7.11 -13.17 13.11
N THR A 140 -6.12 -12.97 13.99
CA THR A 140 -4.99 -12.07 13.69
C THR A 140 -4.16 -12.59 12.52
N HIS A 141 -3.95 -13.90 12.42
CA HIS A 141 -3.23 -14.50 11.30
C HIS A 141 -3.97 -14.30 9.96
N ALA A 142 -5.30 -14.51 9.94
CA ALA A 142 -6.10 -14.24 8.76
C ALA A 142 -6.07 -12.75 8.35
N ALA A 143 -6.13 -11.85 9.33
CA ALA A 143 -6.01 -10.41 9.09
C ALA A 143 -4.62 -10.03 8.56
N ASP A 144 -3.56 -10.59 9.14
CA ASP A 144 -2.18 -10.39 8.67
C ASP A 144 -2.02 -10.88 7.22
N ALA A 145 -2.59 -12.04 6.86
CA ALA A 145 -2.54 -12.55 5.50
C ALA A 145 -3.24 -11.60 4.50
N LEU A 146 -4.41 -11.06 4.86
CA LEU A 146 -5.11 -10.04 4.04
C LEU A 146 -4.27 -8.77 3.91
N ARG A 147 -3.63 -8.31 5.00
CA ARG A 147 -2.77 -7.13 4.98
C ARG A 147 -1.57 -7.31 4.07
N TRP A 148 -0.88 -8.44 4.17
CA TRP A 148 0.26 -8.77 3.32
C TRP A 148 -0.15 -8.83 1.85
N ALA A 149 -1.28 -9.49 1.53
CA ALA A 149 -1.79 -9.54 0.16
C ALA A 149 -2.12 -8.15 -0.40
N ALA A 150 -2.74 -7.28 0.41
CA ALA A 150 -3.04 -5.90 0.02
C ALA A 150 -1.77 -5.09 -0.25
N GLN A 151 -0.78 -5.16 0.65
CA GLN A 151 0.49 -4.44 0.52
C GLN A 151 1.32 -4.93 -0.67
N ASP A 152 1.33 -6.24 -0.91
CA ASP A 152 2.01 -6.82 -2.07
C ASP A 152 1.39 -6.36 -3.38
N ARG A 153 0.05 -6.25 -3.41
CA ARG A 153 -0.67 -5.70 -4.55
C ARG A 153 -0.34 -4.23 -4.80
N ALA A 154 -0.30 -3.41 -3.74
CA ALA A 154 0.08 -2.00 -3.80
C ALA A 154 1.47 -1.80 -4.39
N ARG A 155 2.42 -2.62 -3.94
CA ARG A 155 3.81 -2.59 -4.45
C ARG A 155 3.84 -2.92 -5.94
N ARG A 156 3.17 -4.00 -6.36
CA ARG A 156 3.13 -4.38 -7.78
C ARG A 156 2.51 -3.30 -8.66
N PHE A 157 1.44 -2.65 -8.22
CA PHE A 157 0.86 -1.51 -8.94
C PHE A 157 1.84 -0.33 -9.05
N ALA A 158 2.52 0.02 -7.95
CA ALA A 158 3.52 1.09 -7.97
C ALA A 158 4.72 0.76 -8.88
N ASP A 159 5.16 -0.50 -8.90
CA ASP A 159 6.24 -0.97 -9.78
C ASP A 159 5.82 -0.92 -11.25
N ASP A 160 4.59 -1.35 -11.57
CA ASP A 160 4.03 -1.30 -12.93
C ASP A 160 3.89 0.15 -13.43
N ASP A 161 3.41 1.06 -12.58
CA ASP A 161 3.27 2.49 -12.87
C ASP A 161 4.65 3.14 -13.09
N LEU A 162 5.62 2.86 -12.21
CA LEU A 162 6.99 3.34 -12.37
C LEU A 162 7.63 2.81 -13.66
N ALA A 163 7.37 1.56 -14.03
CA ALA A 163 7.86 0.99 -15.28
C ALA A 163 7.21 1.65 -16.51
N ALA A 164 5.92 2.00 -16.45
CA ALA A 164 5.26 2.77 -17.49
C ALA A 164 5.85 4.18 -17.62
N LEU A 165 5.99 4.89 -16.50
CA LEU A 165 6.61 6.20 -16.46
C LEU A 165 8.04 6.19 -17.00
N THR A 166 8.83 5.17 -16.67
CA THR A 166 10.20 5.01 -17.17
C THR A 166 10.22 4.89 -18.69
N ARG A 167 9.30 4.08 -19.27
CA ARG A 167 9.19 3.96 -20.73
C ARG A 167 8.82 5.29 -21.40
N ASP A 168 7.87 6.02 -20.82
CA ASP A 168 7.45 7.32 -21.34
C ASP A 168 8.62 8.32 -21.30
N VAL A 169 9.37 8.35 -20.19
CA VAL A 169 10.58 9.18 -20.05
C VAL A 169 11.64 8.81 -21.08
N ASP A 170 11.87 7.51 -21.34
CA ASP A 170 12.84 7.07 -22.34
C ASP A 170 12.45 7.47 -23.76
N LEU A 171 11.15 7.38 -24.10
CA LEU A 171 10.60 7.84 -25.38
C LEU A 171 10.78 9.34 -25.54
N GLU A 172 10.42 10.13 -24.54
CA GLU A 172 10.56 11.59 -24.55
C GLU A 172 12.03 12.02 -24.62
N ALA A 173 12.90 11.40 -23.83
CA ALA A 173 14.34 11.66 -23.86
C ALA A 173 14.95 11.28 -25.23
N GLY A 174 14.47 10.19 -25.84
CA GLY A 174 14.85 9.80 -27.21
C GLY A 174 14.43 10.85 -28.24
N ALA A 175 13.20 11.36 -28.16
CA ALA A 175 12.70 12.43 -29.02
C ALA A 175 13.55 13.71 -28.90
N LEU A 176 13.89 14.11 -27.67
CA LEU A 176 14.75 15.27 -27.42
C LEU A 176 16.16 15.10 -28.00
N ARG A 177 16.73 13.89 -27.99
CA ARG A 177 18.04 13.60 -28.62
C ARG A 177 17.99 13.58 -30.14
N HIS A 178 16.91 13.06 -30.73
CA HIS A 178 16.76 12.99 -32.19
C HIS A 178 16.53 14.36 -32.83
N TRP A 179 16.04 15.34 -32.07
CA TRP A 179 15.92 16.74 -32.51
C TRP A 179 17.25 17.52 -32.45
N ALA A 180 18.33 16.98 -31.87
CA ALA A 180 19.64 17.61 -31.97
C ALA A 180 20.05 17.66 -33.46
N PRO A 181 20.32 18.84 -34.05
CA PRO A 181 20.67 18.95 -35.46
C PRO A 181 21.86 18.05 -35.75
N VAL A 182 21.70 17.08 -36.64
CA VAL A 182 22.82 16.34 -37.19
C VAL A 182 23.66 17.35 -37.96
N ASP A 183 24.84 17.67 -37.45
CA ASP A 183 25.81 18.49 -38.17
C ASP A 183 26.14 17.76 -39.49
N PRO A 184 25.80 18.31 -40.68
CA PRO A 184 26.01 17.64 -41.96
C PRO A 184 27.50 17.42 -42.29
N ALA A 185 28.43 17.79 -41.40
CA ALA A 185 29.86 17.56 -41.54
C ALA A 185 30.36 16.17 -41.08
N ALA A 186 29.51 15.32 -40.50
CA ALA A 186 29.91 13.96 -40.11
C ALA A 186 29.50 12.91 -41.17
N GLU A 187 30.30 12.77 -42.22
CA GLU A 187 30.11 11.73 -43.24
C GLU A 187 30.31 10.30 -42.68
N PRO A 188 29.45 9.33 -43.03
CA PRO A 188 29.65 7.92 -42.71
C PRO A 188 30.67 7.28 -43.67
N GLY A 189 31.89 7.07 -43.17
CA GLY A 189 32.83 6.02 -43.57
C GLY A 189 32.99 5.72 -45.07
N THR A 190 33.92 6.39 -45.74
CA THR A 190 34.55 5.84 -46.95
C THR A 190 35.67 4.89 -46.55
N GLN A 191 35.35 3.61 -46.47
CA GLN A 191 36.34 2.54 -46.51
C GLN A 191 36.82 2.39 -47.96
N ARG A 192 37.92 3.05 -48.37
CA ARG A 192 38.65 2.70 -49.61
C ARG A 192 40.16 2.96 -49.54
N LEU A 193 40.87 1.83 -49.65
CA LEU A 193 42.10 1.57 -50.40
C LEU A 193 43.38 2.30 -50.00
N GLY A 194 44.37 1.50 -49.60
CA GLY A 194 45.65 1.96 -49.10
C GLY A 194 46.69 2.35 -50.14
N ARG A 195 47.87 2.66 -49.60
CA ARG A 195 49.14 2.70 -50.33
C ARG A 195 50.29 2.35 -49.37
N PRO A 196 51.31 1.58 -49.82
CA PRO A 196 52.35 1.03 -48.95
C PRO A 196 53.62 1.90 -48.84
N GLY A 197 54.39 1.66 -47.77
CA GLY A 197 55.79 2.08 -47.56
C GLY A 197 55.93 3.10 -46.41
N ARG A 198 56.75 2.90 -45.37
CA ARG A 198 58.13 2.39 -45.35
C ARG A 198 58.53 1.95 -43.92
N PRO A 199 59.45 0.97 -43.74
CA PRO A 199 59.85 0.48 -42.42
C PRO A 199 60.96 1.33 -41.78
N GLY A 200 60.91 1.45 -40.46
CA GLY A 200 61.93 2.05 -39.58
C GLY A 200 61.30 2.29 -38.21
N ASP A 201 61.30 1.28 -37.34
CA ASP A 201 62.32 1.02 -36.30
C ASP A 201 62.11 1.87 -35.04
N GLY A 202 62.10 1.21 -33.88
CA GLY A 202 62.33 1.85 -32.59
C GLY A 202 61.21 1.76 -31.55
N GLY A 203 61.26 0.71 -30.72
CA GLY A 203 61.12 0.91 -29.28
C GLY A 203 59.79 0.53 -28.64
N GLY A 204 59.70 -0.71 -28.17
CA GLY A 204 58.58 -1.18 -27.35
C GLY A 204 58.44 -0.45 -26.01
N ARG A 205 57.22 -0.48 -25.49
CA ARG A 205 56.97 -0.64 -24.05
C ARG A 205 55.57 -1.17 -23.82
N THR A 206 55.53 -2.44 -23.45
CA THR A 206 54.40 -3.11 -22.83
C THR A 206 54.11 -2.45 -21.49
N MET A 207 52.89 -1.97 -21.26
CA MET A 207 52.40 -1.76 -19.90
C MET A 207 51.19 -2.65 -19.64
N LYS A 208 51.52 -3.71 -18.91
CA LYS A 208 50.74 -4.77 -18.31
C LYS A 208 49.65 -4.20 -17.39
N TRP A 209 48.38 -4.50 -17.68
CA TRP A 209 47.31 -4.43 -16.68
C TRP A 209 47.42 -5.65 -15.76
N GLY A 210 47.55 -5.42 -14.46
CA GLY A 210 47.47 -6.45 -13.43
C GLY A 210 46.32 -6.14 -12.47
N PRO A 211 45.47 -7.12 -12.10
CA PRO A 211 44.49 -6.97 -11.03
C PRO A 211 45.03 -7.53 -9.70
N ALA A 212 44.67 -6.90 -8.58
CA ALA A 212 44.68 -7.45 -7.20
C ALA A 212 44.11 -6.37 -6.27
N GLY A 213 43.35 -6.63 -5.22
CA GLY A 213 42.93 -7.85 -4.53
C GLY A 213 41.76 -7.46 -3.61
N GLU A 214 40.87 -8.42 -3.33
CA GLU A 214 40.67 -9.04 -2.00
C GLU A 214 39.87 -8.20 -1.02
#